data_AF-A0A5D3EAP0-F1
#
_entry.id   AF-A0A5D3EAP0-F1
#
_cell.length_a   1.000
_cell.length_b   1.000
_cell.length_c   1.000
_cell.angle_alpha   90.00
_cell.angle_beta   90.00
_cell.angle_gamma   90.00
#
_symmetry.space_group_name_H-M   'P 1'
#
loop_
_entity.id
_entity.type
_entity.pdbx_description
1 polymer ?
#
loop_
_entity_poly.entity_id
_entity_poly.type
_entity_poly.pdbx_seq_one_letter_code
_entity_poly.pdbx_strand_id
1 'polypeptide(L)'
;MKTNLFLMLITLLVSSLGLSSCDNNKEIADGDWPPMKWETKTKMKEEKSGVFKIQTLKEGGTYLFTCTNYHPTISNVFCNASLVNSSKKNFYEGEWGSVSMNNNVLKVILHPNS
;
A
#
# COMPACT_ATOMS: atom_id res chain seq x y z
N MET A 1 3.26 59.64 15.74
CA MET A 1 3.34 58.32 16.40
C MET A 1 2.06 57.47 16.33
N LYS A 2 0.90 57.97 15.87
CA LYS A 2 -0.36 57.18 15.84
C LYS A 2 -0.50 56.24 14.62
N THR A 3 0.10 56.61 13.48
CA THR A 3 0.04 55.85 12.22
C THR A 3 0.81 54.53 12.28
N ASN A 4 1.96 54.49 12.94
CA ASN A 4 2.78 53.28 13.06
C ASN A 4 2.16 52.25 14.03
N LEU A 5 1.45 52.71 15.06
CA LEU A 5 0.73 51.85 16.00
C LEU A 5 -0.48 51.19 15.32
N PHE A 6 -1.17 51.92 14.46
CA PHE A 6 -2.31 51.40 13.69
C PHE A 6 -1.88 50.36 12.64
N LEU A 7 -0.75 50.62 11.95
CA LEU A 7 -0.19 49.68 10.99
C LEU A 7 0.29 48.37 11.65
N MET A 8 0.87 48.46 12.85
CA MET A 8 1.32 47.30 13.64
C MET A 8 0.14 46.47 14.15
N LEU A 9 -1.00 47.09 14.46
CA LEU A 9 -2.20 46.39 14.89
C LEU A 9 -2.84 45.60 13.73
N ILE A 10 -2.81 46.17 12.52
CA ILE A 10 -3.32 45.53 11.30
C ILE A 10 -2.45 44.32 10.92
N THR A 11 -1.12 44.43 11.00
CA THR A 11 -0.24 43.29 10.71
C THR A 11 -0.38 42.16 11.73
N LEU A 12 -0.67 42.47 13.00
CA LEU A 12 -0.94 41.47 14.04
C LEU A 12 -2.32 40.80 13.89
N LEU A 13 -3.33 41.50 13.34
CA LEU A 13 -4.66 40.94 13.08
C LEU A 13 -4.69 40.02 11.85
N VAL A 14 -3.87 40.31 10.83
CA VAL A 14 -3.82 39.50 9.61
C VAL A 14 -3.04 38.20 9.83
N SER A 15 -2.07 38.18 10.75
CA SER A 15 -1.28 36.97 11.04
C SER A 15 -2.04 35.92 11.85
N SER A 16 -3.11 36.27 12.57
CA SER A 16 -3.93 35.32 13.33
C SER A 16 -4.96 34.55 12.49
N LEU A 17 -5.26 35.02 11.26
CA LEU A 17 -6.21 34.37 10.35
C LEU A 17 -5.59 33.22 9.52
N GLY A 18 -4.26 33.04 9.57
CA GLY A 18 -3.54 32.05 8.77
C GLY A 18 -3.33 30.67 9.44
N LEU A 19 -3.76 30.48 10.69
CA LEU A 19 -3.40 29.29 11.49
C LEU A 19 -4.54 28.29 11.74
N SER A 20 -5.71 28.48 11.15
CA SER A 20 -6.88 27.61 11.37
C SER A 20 -7.35 26.88 10.11
N SER A 21 -6.44 26.43 9.26
CA SER A 21 -6.79 25.45 8.21
C SER A 21 -6.30 24.05 8.59
N CYS A 22 -6.67 23.58 9.78
CA CYS A 22 -6.82 22.15 9.99
C CYS A 22 -8.17 21.79 9.36
N ASP A 23 -8.16 21.48 8.07
CA ASP A 23 -9.37 21.04 7.38
C ASP A 23 -9.80 19.70 7.98
N ASN A 24 -10.80 19.77 8.84
CA ASN A 24 -11.48 18.65 9.47
C ASN A 24 -12.66 18.17 8.62
N ASN A 25 -12.80 18.68 7.38
CA ASN A 25 -13.72 18.12 6.41
C ASN A 25 -13.14 16.81 5.90
N LYS A 26 -13.74 15.73 6.37
CA LYS A 26 -13.48 14.34 6.04
C LYS A 26 -13.92 13.98 4.62
N GLU A 27 -13.85 14.92 3.69
CA GLU A 27 -13.80 14.60 2.27
C GLU A 27 -12.45 13.93 2.04
N ILE A 28 -12.41 12.90 1.19
CA ILE A 28 -11.18 12.16 0.89
C ILE A 28 -10.14 13.19 0.44
N ALA A 29 -9.22 13.55 1.34
CA ALA A 29 -8.22 14.56 1.05
C ALA A 29 -7.31 14.00 -0.04
N ASP A 30 -6.69 14.89 -0.83
CA ASP A 30 -5.66 14.47 -1.78
C ASP A 30 -4.56 13.69 -1.02
N GLY A 31 -4.54 12.36 -1.20
CA GLY A 31 -3.66 11.45 -0.44
C GLY A 31 -4.38 10.35 0.33
N ASP A 32 -5.69 10.46 0.57
CA ASP A 32 -6.52 9.43 1.22
C ASP A 32 -6.93 8.31 0.23
N TRP A 33 -5.93 7.64 -0.36
CA TRP A 33 -6.18 6.55 -1.29
C TRP A 33 -6.83 5.36 -0.56
N PRO A 34 -7.97 4.84 -1.05
CA PRO A 34 -8.60 3.68 -0.43
C PRO A 34 -7.68 2.46 -0.50
N PRO A 35 -7.76 1.53 0.47
CA PRO A 35 -6.94 0.33 0.45
C PRO A 35 -7.26 -0.54 -0.77
N MET A 36 -6.26 -1.30 -1.23
CA MET A 36 -6.46 -2.30 -2.28
C MET A 36 -7.43 -3.38 -1.82
N LYS A 37 -8.37 -3.75 -2.69
CA LYS A 37 -9.36 -4.79 -2.48
C LYS A 37 -8.98 -6.01 -3.32
N TRP A 38 -8.88 -7.16 -2.66
CA TRP A 38 -8.42 -8.40 -3.27
C TRP A 38 -9.49 -9.48 -3.22
N GLU A 39 -9.77 -10.10 -4.36
CA GLU A 39 -10.60 -11.31 -4.48
C GLU A 39 -9.72 -12.55 -4.63
N THR A 40 -10.02 -13.59 -3.84
CA THR A 40 -9.31 -14.86 -3.90
C THR A 40 -10.17 -16.02 -3.38
N LYS A 41 -9.84 -17.24 -3.82
CA LYS A 41 -10.40 -18.48 -3.24
C LYS A 41 -9.62 -18.95 -2.00
N THR A 42 -8.44 -18.38 -1.76
CA THR A 42 -7.56 -18.73 -0.66
C THR A 42 -7.99 -18.01 0.60
N LYS A 43 -8.03 -18.71 1.74
CA LYS A 43 -8.29 -18.06 3.03
C LYS A 43 -7.16 -17.09 3.36
N MET A 44 -7.49 -15.81 3.43
CA MET A 44 -6.60 -14.73 3.89
C MET A 44 -6.98 -14.33 5.31
N LYS A 45 -5.98 -14.08 6.14
CA LYS A 45 -6.14 -13.48 7.47
C LYS A 45 -5.30 -12.23 7.53
N GLU A 46 -5.93 -11.10 7.85
CA GLU A 46 -5.19 -9.88 8.18
C GLU A 46 -4.48 -10.06 9.52
N GLU A 47 -3.19 -9.77 9.56
CA GLU A 47 -2.38 -9.85 10.78
C GLU A 47 -2.24 -8.48 11.44
N LYS A 48 -2.02 -7.45 10.62
CA LYS A 48 -1.96 -6.03 10.99
C LYS A 48 -2.44 -5.23 9.80
N SER A 49 -2.81 -3.97 10.02
CA SER A 49 -3.36 -3.08 8.98
C SER A 49 -2.59 -3.19 7.67
N GLY A 50 -3.24 -3.70 6.63
CA GLY A 50 -2.69 -3.84 5.27
C GLY A 50 -1.75 -5.02 5.04
N VAL A 51 -1.55 -5.91 6.02
CA VAL A 51 -0.71 -7.11 5.90
C VAL A 51 -1.54 -8.37 6.09
N PHE A 52 -1.51 -9.21 5.06
CA PHE A 52 -2.29 -10.43 5.00
C PHE A 52 -1.40 -11.67 4.98
N LYS A 53 -1.81 -12.69 5.72
CA LYS A 53 -1.24 -14.03 5.69
C LYS A 53 -2.20 -15.00 5.01
N ILE A 54 -1.64 -15.93 4.26
CA ILE A 54 -2.37 -17.05 3.68
C ILE A 54 -1.90 -18.36 4.31
N GLN A 55 -2.82 -19.30 4.45
CA GLN A 55 -2.47 -20.69 4.75
C GLN A 55 -2.17 -21.40 3.43
N THR A 56 -1.03 -22.07 3.38
CA THR A 56 -0.56 -22.82 2.22
C THR A 56 -0.58 -24.31 2.51
N LEU A 57 -0.68 -25.11 1.46
CA LEU A 57 -0.65 -26.56 1.53
C LEU A 57 0.80 -27.08 1.53
N LYS A 58 1.06 -28.23 2.17
CA LYS A 58 2.41 -28.81 2.25
C LYS A 58 2.89 -29.27 0.87
N GLU A 59 1.98 -29.77 0.06
CA GLU A 59 2.16 -30.17 -1.34
C GLU A 59 2.39 -28.98 -2.30
N GLY A 60 2.44 -27.74 -1.78
CA GLY A 60 2.55 -26.55 -2.61
C GLY A 60 1.21 -26.19 -3.26
N GLY A 61 1.25 -25.38 -4.32
CA GLY A 61 0.05 -25.01 -5.06
C GLY A 61 0.14 -23.66 -5.74
N THR A 62 -0.95 -23.31 -6.45
CA THR A 62 -1.10 -22.01 -7.10
C THR A 62 -2.19 -21.20 -6.39
N TYR A 63 -1.82 -19.98 -6.01
CA TYR A 63 -2.68 -19.03 -5.31
C TYR A 63 -2.85 -17.79 -6.19
N LEU A 64 -4.10 -17.39 -6.42
CA LEU A 64 -4.45 -16.26 -7.28
C LEU A 64 -5.18 -15.21 -6.45
N PHE A 65 -4.75 -13.96 -6.59
CA PHE A 65 -5.35 -12.79 -5.95
C PHE A 65 -5.62 -11.74 -7.01
N THR A 66 -6.88 -11.35 -7.18
CA THR A 66 -7.28 -10.34 -8.16
C THR A 66 -7.58 -9.04 -7.44
N CYS A 67 -6.84 -7.98 -7.76
CA CYS A 67 -7.12 -6.64 -7.26
C CYS A 67 -8.29 -6.05 -8.05
N THR A 68 -9.34 -5.60 -7.37
CA THR A 68 -10.58 -5.14 -8.03
C THR A 68 -10.66 -3.63 -8.22
N ASN A 69 -9.82 -2.86 -7.51
CA ASN A 69 -9.83 -1.40 -7.55
C ASN A 69 -8.50 -0.76 -7.99
N TYR A 70 -7.46 -1.55 -8.27
CA TYR A 70 -6.15 -1.05 -8.74
C TYR A 70 -5.47 -2.00 -9.73
N HIS A 71 -4.46 -1.49 -10.43
CA HIS A 71 -3.48 -2.25 -11.21
C HIS A 71 -2.10 -2.17 -10.52
N PRO A 72 -1.87 -2.96 -9.46
CA PRO A 72 -0.66 -2.86 -8.66
C PRO A 72 0.58 -3.39 -9.37
N THR A 73 1.75 -2.95 -8.91
CA THR A 73 3.05 -3.52 -9.28
C THR A 73 3.72 -4.11 -8.05
N ILE A 74 4.50 -5.18 -8.23
CA ILE A 74 5.28 -5.78 -7.14
C ILE A 74 6.48 -4.88 -6.86
N SER A 75 6.60 -4.40 -5.62
CA SER A 75 7.77 -3.62 -5.19
C SER A 75 8.91 -4.52 -4.74
N ASN A 76 8.63 -5.47 -3.84
CA ASN A 76 9.62 -6.37 -3.25
C ASN A 76 9.05 -7.77 -3.05
N VAL A 77 9.91 -8.78 -3.19
CA VAL A 77 9.63 -10.18 -2.85
C VAL A 77 10.74 -10.67 -1.94
N PHE A 78 10.38 -11.29 -0.82
CA PHE A 78 11.34 -11.83 0.14
C PHE A 78 11.17 -13.34 0.31
N CYS A 79 12.28 -14.06 0.41
CA CYS A 79 12.34 -15.48 0.76
C CYS A 79 13.35 -15.64 1.90
N ASN A 80 12.93 -16.12 3.08
CA ASN A 80 13.76 -16.16 4.30
C ASN A 80 14.50 -14.85 4.62
N ALA A 81 13.81 -13.70 4.54
CA ALA A 81 14.40 -12.37 4.70
C ALA A 81 15.39 -11.93 3.59
N SER A 82 15.75 -12.79 2.66
CA SER A 82 16.54 -12.42 1.48
C SER A 82 15.64 -11.81 0.39
N LEU A 83 16.06 -10.68 -0.16
CA LEU A 83 15.39 -10.05 -1.30
C LEU A 83 15.56 -10.93 -2.55
N VAL A 84 14.46 -11.24 -3.22
CA VAL A 84 14.44 -11.97 -4.49
C VAL A 84 14.47 -10.96 -5.63
N ASN A 85 15.49 -11.03 -6.47
CA ASN A 85 15.57 -10.20 -7.67
C ASN A 85 14.61 -10.73 -8.75
N SER A 86 14.06 -9.79 -9.53
CA SER A 86 13.20 -10.13 -10.65
C SER A 86 14.04 -10.78 -11.77
N SER A 87 13.65 -11.97 -12.22
CA SER A 87 14.30 -12.62 -13.37
C SER A 87 13.74 -12.14 -14.71
N LYS A 88 12.49 -11.67 -14.73
CA LYS A 88 11.80 -11.03 -15.87
C LYS A 88 10.80 -10.01 -15.35
N LYS A 89 10.42 -9.00 -16.14
CA LYS A 89 9.45 -7.97 -15.75
C LYS A 89 8.24 -8.57 -15.00
N ASN A 90 8.04 -8.12 -13.76
CA ASN A 90 6.95 -8.55 -12.87
C ASN A 90 6.93 -10.05 -12.54
N PHE A 91 8.06 -10.75 -12.66
CA PHE A 91 8.23 -12.16 -12.32
C PHE A 91 9.47 -12.34 -11.43
N TYR A 92 9.29 -13.07 -10.34
CA TYR A 92 10.26 -13.29 -9.28
C TYR A 92 10.29 -14.77 -8.96
N GLU A 93 11.47 -15.38 -8.99
CA GLU A 93 11.66 -16.80 -8.76
C GLU A 93 12.61 -16.99 -7.59
N GLY A 94 12.11 -17.64 -6.54
CA GLY A 94 12.87 -18.02 -5.36
C GLY A 94 13.02 -19.53 -5.27
N GLU A 95 13.69 -19.98 -4.22
CA GLU A 95 14.01 -21.40 -4.01
C GLU A 95 12.75 -22.29 -3.94
N TRP A 96 11.67 -21.78 -3.32
CA TRP A 96 10.47 -22.57 -3.01
C TRP A 96 9.25 -22.19 -3.83
N GLY A 97 9.43 -21.39 -4.88
CA GLY A 97 8.32 -20.97 -5.72
C GLY A 97 8.57 -19.70 -6.51
N SER A 98 7.50 -19.16 -7.08
CA SER A 98 7.53 -17.94 -7.87
C SER A 98 6.34 -17.04 -7.58
N VAL A 99 6.56 -15.75 -7.82
CA VAL A 99 5.54 -14.71 -7.72
C VAL A 99 5.53 -13.93 -9.02
N SER A 100 4.34 -13.64 -9.53
CA SER A 100 4.19 -12.82 -10.72
C SER A 100 2.96 -11.93 -10.67
N MET A 101 3.04 -10.78 -11.33
CA MET A 101 1.92 -9.86 -11.49
C MET A 101 1.60 -9.70 -12.97
N ASN A 102 0.36 -10.02 -13.35
CA ASN A 102 -0.18 -9.76 -14.67
C ASN A 102 -1.43 -8.89 -14.55
N ASN A 103 -1.35 -7.64 -15.02
CA ASN A 103 -2.34 -6.58 -14.78
C ASN A 103 -2.70 -6.45 -13.29
N ASN A 104 -3.88 -6.90 -12.91
CA ASN A 104 -4.40 -6.85 -11.55
C ASN A 104 -4.40 -8.21 -10.85
N VAL A 105 -3.80 -9.25 -11.46
CA VAL A 105 -3.74 -10.60 -10.90
C VAL A 105 -2.34 -10.89 -10.37
N LEU A 106 -2.24 -11.03 -9.06
CA LEU A 106 -1.07 -11.57 -8.37
C LEU A 106 -1.18 -13.10 -8.35
N LYS A 107 -0.22 -13.77 -8.98
CA LYS A 107 -0.09 -15.23 -8.98
C LYS A 107 1.12 -15.64 -8.16
N VAL A 108 0.88 -16.49 -7.16
CA VAL A 108 1.92 -17.12 -6.34
C VAL A 108 1.89 -18.62 -6.59
N ILE A 109 3.03 -19.20 -6.94
CA ILE A 109 3.21 -20.64 -7.08
C ILE A 109 4.20 -21.09 -6.02
N LEU A 110 3.83 -22.09 -5.21
CA LEU A 110 4.71 -22.68 -4.21
C LEU A 110 4.97 -24.14 -4.57
N HIS A 111 6.22 -24.56 -4.43
CA HIS A 111 6.63 -25.96 -4.59
C HIS A 111 6.30 -26.76 -3.32
N PRO A 112 6.14 -28.10 -3.43
CA PRO A 112 5.99 -28.96 -2.26
C PRO A 112 7.16 -28.81 -1.29
N ASN A 113 6.86 -28.70 0.00
CA ASN A 113 7.87 -28.77 1.05
C ASN A 113 8.14 -30.25 1.37
N SER A 114 9.26 -30.77 0.85
CA SER A 114 9.67 -32.18 0.97
C SER A 114 10.26 -32.45 2.35
#